data_AF-A0A1J5WDV7-F1
#
_entry.id   AF-A0A1J5WDV7-F1
#
_cell.length_a   1.000
_cell.length_b   1.000
_cell.length_c   1.000
_cell.angle_alpha   90.00
_cell.angle_beta   90.00
_cell.angle_gamma   90.00
#
_symmetry.space_group_name_H-M   'P 1'
#
loop_
_entity.id
_entity.type
_entity.pdbx_description
1 polymer ?
#
loop_
_entity_poly.entity_id
_entity_poly.type
_entity_poly.pdbx_seq_one_letter_code
_entity_poly.pdbx_strand_id
1 'polypeptide(L)'
;MARNSPFWLRRSWVVSSLALENIERMPPSSIGCVLETISLYNTGLINILPKLRIHGDCEIEWPGLIEREEAHVAEILKQEKPFCVGRVKNMDLGDYAVGVITKMSLKDCGLGKLKLTATRREHIAAVLAQEKPFCVGRVKNMLLEDYAVGVLTKMSLKDYGVEYLSLSASEEAHVAGILKQEKPFCVGRVKRMRLEGYGASVITKMTIHEDNIMENIVLLANKEHFSRILGEGDNNIYLGRIRQGWFDVPEEVRRKLRYTLVDGEGKEVLEEESDEEVL
;
A
#
# COMPACT_ATOMS: atom_id res chain seq x y z
N MET A 1 -37.21 -8.21 2.61
CA MET A 1 -37.13 -7.06 3.53
C MET A 1 -35.66 -6.81 3.81
N ALA A 2 -35.10 -5.69 3.34
CA ALA A 2 -33.74 -5.32 3.73
C ALA A 2 -33.77 -4.84 5.18
N ARG A 3 -32.93 -5.43 6.04
CA ARG A 3 -32.69 -4.89 7.38
C ARG A 3 -32.00 -3.53 7.19
N ASN A 4 -32.69 -2.44 7.52
CA ASN A 4 -32.13 -1.09 7.48
C ASN A 4 -31.15 -0.80 8.63
N SER A 5 -30.97 -1.75 9.55
CA SER A 5 -29.96 -1.66 10.60
C SER A 5 -28.60 -2.12 10.05
N PRO A 6 -27.56 -1.26 10.06
CA PRO A 6 -26.20 -1.69 9.78
C PRO A 6 -25.82 -2.87 10.67
N PHE A 7 -25.02 -3.80 10.16
CA PHE A 7 -24.49 -4.91 10.96
C PHE A 7 -23.00 -5.12 10.74
N TRP A 8 -22.40 -5.86 11.68
CA TRP A 8 -20.98 -6.20 11.68
C TRP A 8 -20.78 -7.61 11.17
N LEU A 9 -19.93 -7.78 10.16
CA LEU A 9 -19.52 -9.10 9.68
C LEU A 9 -18.17 -9.44 10.32
N ARG A 10 -18.21 -10.17 11.44
CA ARG A 10 -17.01 -10.60 12.18
C ARG A 10 -16.89 -12.11 12.28
N ARG A 11 -15.74 -12.68 11.92
CA ARG A 11 -15.47 -14.11 12.09
C ARG A 11 -13.96 -14.40 12.21
N SER A 12 -13.61 -15.33 13.12
CA SER A 12 -12.23 -15.77 13.37
C SER A 12 -12.09 -17.29 13.52
N TRP A 13 -13.13 -18.05 13.16
CA TRP A 13 -13.20 -19.50 13.30
C TRP A 13 -13.66 -20.14 12.00
N VAL A 14 -13.35 -21.43 11.84
CA VAL A 14 -13.75 -22.26 10.71
C VAL A 14 -15.27 -22.19 10.49
N VAL A 15 -15.65 -22.14 9.21
CA VAL A 15 -17.03 -22.20 8.74
C VAL A 15 -17.30 -23.62 8.26
N SER A 16 -18.51 -24.14 8.46
CA SER A 16 -18.86 -25.47 7.98
C SER A 16 -18.70 -25.56 6.46
N SER A 17 -18.28 -26.72 5.95
CA SER A 17 -18.16 -26.97 4.51
C SER A 17 -19.47 -26.67 3.77
N LEU A 18 -20.61 -27.06 4.36
CA LEU A 18 -21.94 -26.77 3.80
C LEU A 18 -22.22 -25.27 3.68
N ALA A 19 -21.77 -24.45 4.64
CA ALA A 19 -21.95 -23.01 4.55
C ALA A 19 -21.06 -22.39 3.47
N LEU A 20 -19.83 -22.88 3.29
CA LEU A 20 -18.94 -22.45 2.19
C LEU A 20 -19.50 -22.86 0.81
N GLU A 21 -19.97 -24.09 0.67
CA GLU A 21 -20.61 -24.59 -0.56
C GLU A 21 -21.86 -23.76 -0.91
N ASN A 22 -22.65 -23.39 0.10
CA ASN A 22 -23.79 -22.51 -0.11
C ASN A 22 -23.35 -21.13 -0.62
N ILE A 23 -22.30 -20.53 -0.06
CA ILE A 23 -21.76 -19.23 -0.48
C ILE A 23 -21.24 -19.29 -1.93
N GLU A 24 -20.51 -20.35 -2.27
CA GLU A 24 -19.95 -20.57 -3.61
C GLU A 24 -21.07 -20.52 -4.66
N ARG A 25 -22.18 -21.22 -4.39
CA ARG A 25 -23.37 -21.28 -5.26
C ARG A 25 -24.13 -19.96 -5.37
N MET A 26 -23.87 -18.97 -4.51
CA MET A 26 -24.58 -17.68 -4.58
C MET A 26 -24.09 -16.83 -5.76
N PRO A 27 -25.00 -16.13 -6.46
CA PRO A 27 -24.59 -15.17 -7.46
C PRO A 27 -23.89 -13.97 -6.80
N PRO A 28 -22.95 -13.30 -7.49
CA PRO A 28 -22.41 -12.01 -7.05
C PRO A 28 -23.51 -10.99 -6.78
N SER A 29 -23.31 -10.10 -5.81
CA SER A 29 -24.27 -9.03 -5.46
C SER A 29 -25.71 -9.51 -5.20
N SER A 30 -25.89 -10.73 -4.67
CA SER A 30 -27.20 -11.33 -4.40
C SER A 30 -27.72 -11.04 -2.99
N ILE A 31 -26.83 -10.67 -2.05
CA ILE A 31 -27.16 -10.44 -0.65
C ILE A 31 -27.30 -8.94 -0.41
N GLY A 32 -28.53 -8.46 -0.26
CA GLY A 32 -28.75 -7.08 0.18
C GLY A 32 -28.31 -6.89 1.64
N CYS A 33 -27.40 -5.96 1.88
CA CYS A 33 -26.90 -5.65 3.22
C CYS A 33 -26.62 -4.15 3.40
N VAL A 34 -26.71 -3.70 4.65
CA VAL A 34 -26.11 -2.44 5.11
C VAL A 34 -25.04 -2.86 6.12
N LEU A 35 -23.77 -2.57 5.81
CA LEU A 35 -22.63 -2.98 6.61
C LEU A 35 -22.00 -1.75 7.24
N GLU A 36 -21.59 -1.89 8.49
CA GLU A 36 -20.79 -0.88 9.18
C GLU A 36 -19.33 -1.31 9.25
N THR A 37 -19.08 -2.62 9.47
CA THR A 37 -17.72 -3.13 9.69
C THR A 37 -17.56 -4.56 9.17
N ILE A 38 -16.40 -4.86 8.59
CA ILE A 38 -16.00 -6.21 8.14
C ILE A 38 -14.65 -6.59 8.76
N SER A 39 -14.62 -7.70 9.49
CA SER A 39 -13.41 -8.24 10.10
C SER A 39 -13.40 -9.77 10.00
N LEU A 40 -12.56 -10.31 9.12
CA LEU A 40 -12.47 -11.74 8.84
C LEU A 40 -11.03 -12.21 9.03
N TYR A 41 -10.85 -13.27 9.80
CA TYR A 41 -9.54 -13.81 10.13
C TYR A 41 -9.48 -15.31 9.85
N ASN A 42 -8.59 -15.72 8.95
CA ASN A 42 -8.31 -17.09 8.53
C ASN A 42 -9.59 -17.91 8.35
N THR A 43 -10.43 -17.48 7.42
CA THR A 43 -11.77 -18.05 7.24
C THR A 43 -12.24 -17.93 5.80
N GLY A 44 -12.69 -19.06 5.24
CA GLY A 44 -13.35 -19.12 3.94
C GLY A 44 -14.64 -18.27 3.84
N LEU A 45 -15.14 -17.71 4.95
CA LEU A 45 -16.24 -16.73 4.92
C LEU A 45 -15.90 -15.51 4.07
N ILE A 46 -14.62 -15.22 3.84
CA ILE A 46 -14.19 -14.13 2.95
C ILE A 46 -14.82 -14.22 1.55
N ASN A 47 -15.17 -15.42 1.07
CA ASN A 47 -15.86 -15.62 -0.21
C ASN A 47 -17.30 -15.06 -0.24
N ILE A 48 -17.85 -14.61 0.90
CA ILE A 48 -19.11 -13.89 0.94
C ILE A 48 -18.99 -12.49 0.32
N LEU A 49 -17.81 -11.86 0.35
CA LEU A 49 -17.65 -10.44 0.01
C LEU A 49 -18.16 -10.08 -1.40
N PRO A 50 -17.84 -10.84 -2.47
CA PRO A 50 -18.38 -10.55 -3.80
C PRO A 50 -19.89 -10.80 -3.91
N LYS A 51 -20.48 -11.56 -2.97
CA LYS A 51 -21.92 -11.87 -2.93
C LYS A 51 -22.73 -10.75 -2.25
N LEU A 52 -22.07 -9.85 -1.51
CA LEU A 52 -22.69 -8.71 -0.84
C LEU A 52 -23.02 -7.61 -1.87
N ARG A 53 -24.26 -7.14 -1.86
CA ARG A 53 -24.71 -5.98 -2.63
C ARG A 53 -24.56 -4.73 -1.77
N ILE A 54 -23.34 -4.21 -1.72
CA ILE A 54 -22.98 -2.97 -1.04
C ILE A 54 -23.28 -1.79 -1.99
N HIS A 55 -23.96 -0.77 -1.49
CA HIS A 55 -24.17 0.47 -2.24
C HIS A 55 -22.91 1.34 -2.17
N GLY A 56 -22.58 2.05 -3.24
CA GLY A 56 -21.36 2.87 -3.33
C GLY A 56 -21.26 3.97 -2.25
N ASP A 57 -22.39 4.41 -1.71
CA ASP A 57 -22.46 5.43 -0.65
C ASP A 57 -22.42 4.88 0.78
N CYS A 58 -22.35 3.56 0.96
CA CYS A 58 -22.19 2.98 2.29
C CYS A 58 -20.78 3.24 2.81
N GLU A 59 -20.65 3.91 3.96
CA GLU A 59 -19.38 4.03 4.67
C GLU A 59 -19.12 2.74 5.46
N ILE A 60 -17.98 2.10 5.19
CA ILE A 60 -17.64 0.80 5.79
C ILE A 60 -16.21 0.83 6.33
N GLU A 61 -16.01 0.33 7.55
CA GLU A 61 -14.69 0.06 8.08
C GLU A 61 -14.25 -1.38 7.81
N TRP A 62 -13.01 -1.55 7.35
CA TRP A 62 -12.39 -2.85 7.10
C TRP A 62 -11.17 -3.03 8.01
N PRO A 63 -11.38 -3.13 9.34
CA PRO A 63 -10.30 -3.14 10.33
C PRO A 63 -9.40 -4.38 10.29
N GLY A 64 -9.72 -5.40 9.47
CA GLY A 64 -8.81 -6.54 9.28
C GLY A 64 -9.43 -7.67 8.47
N LEU A 65 -8.92 -7.87 7.25
CA LEU A 65 -9.00 -9.14 6.55
C LEU A 65 -7.62 -9.78 6.57
N ILE A 66 -7.44 -10.86 7.33
CA ILE A 66 -6.15 -11.56 7.39
C ILE A 66 -6.42 -12.99 6.97
N GLU A 67 -5.70 -13.46 5.97
CA GLU A 67 -5.88 -14.81 5.46
C GLU A 67 -4.54 -15.49 5.17
N ARG A 68 -4.25 -16.58 5.88
CA ARG A 68 -3.00 -17.34 5.75
C ARG A 68 -3.08 -18.51 4.78
N GLU A 69 -4.28 -18.86 4.33
CA GLU A 69 -4.51 -19.98 3.42
C GLU A 69 -5.01 -19.50 2.06
N GLU A 70 -4.26 -19.81 1.00
CA GLU A 70 -4.62 -19.43 -0.38
C GLU A 70 -6.02 -19.94 -0.77
N ALA A 71 -6.36 -21.15 -0.32
CA ALA A 71 -7.64 -21.81 -0.64
C ALA A 71 -8.84 -20.95 -0.23
N HIS A 72 -8.74 -20.16 0.83
CA HIS A 72 -9.82 -19.29 1.29
C HIS A 72 -10.07 -18.09 0.38
N VAL A 73 -9.08 -17.58 -0.36
CA VAL A 73 -9.24 -16.44 -1.28
C VAL A 73 -9.30 -16.86 -2.76
N ALA A 74 -9.00 -18.12 -3.08
CA ALA A 74 -8.87 -18.60 -4.45
C ALA A 74 -10.12 -18.31 -5.31
N GLU A 75 -11.33 -18.44 -4.75
CA GLU A 75 -12.57 -18.11 -5.47
C GLU A 75 -12.65 -16.61 -5.81
N ILE A 76 -12.33 -15.74 -4.84
CA ILE A 76 -12.35 -14.29 -5.07
C ILE A 76 -11.32 -13.89 -6.11
N LEU A 77 -10.11 -14.45 -6.05
CA LEU A 77 -9.03 -14.12 -6.99
C LEU A 77 -9.34 -14.56 -8.43
N LYS A 78 -10.22 -15.55 -8.62
CA LYS A 78 -10.72 -15.96 -9.94
C LYS A 78 -11.77 -15.00 -10.52
N GLN A 79 -12.31 -14.07 -9.74
CA GLN A 79 -13.31 -13.12 -10.26
C GLN A 79 -12.71 -12.23 -11.36
N GLU A 80 -13.42 -12.09 -12.47
CA GLU A 80 -13.03 -11.18 -13.55
C GLU A 80 -13.34 -9.73 -13.22
N LYS A 81 -14.51 -9.50 -12.60
CA LYS A 81 -15.01 -8.15 -12.29
C LYS A 81 -14.75 -7.81 -10.83
N PRO A 82 -14.19 -6.62 -10.55
CA PRO A 82 -14.09 -6.14 -9.18
C PRO A 82 -15.48 -5.97 -8.53
N PHE A 83 -15.59 -6.27 -7.23
CA PHE A 83 -16.81 -6.04 -6.46
C PHE A 83 -16.76 -4.70 -5.71
N CYS A 84 -17.94 -4.14 -5.40
CA CYS A 84 -18.04 -2.87 -4.68
C CYS A 84 -17.78 -3.10 -3.18
N VAL A 85 -16.97 -2.21 -2.58
CA VAL A 85 -16.66 -2.23 -1.14
C VAL A 85 -17.22 -1.02 -0.36
N GLY A 86 -18.00 -0.17 -1.02
CA GLY A 86 -18.50 1.09 -0.46
C GLY A 86 -17.42 2.16 -0.32
N ARG A 87 -17.69 3.19 0.47
CA ARG A 87 -16.72 4.22 0.90
C ARG A 87 -15.95 3.70 2.09
N VAL A 88 -14.75 3.16 1.83
CA VAL A 88 -13.92 2.61 2.89
C VAL A 88 -13.09 3.71 3.55
N LYS A 89 -13.19 3.84 4.89
CA LYS A 89 -12.37 4.78 5.66
C LYS A 89 -11.00 4.19 5.99
N ASN A 90 -10.99 2.97 6.52
CA ASN A 90 -9.78 2.25 6.92
C ASN A 90 -9.84 0.83 6.35
N MET A 91 -8.74 0.37 5.77
CA MET A 91 -8.59 -0.97 5.23
C MET A 91 -7.26 -1.58 5.70
N ASP A 92 -7.33 -2.75 6.33
CA ASP A 92 -6.18 -3.55 6.76
C ASP A 92 -6.29 -4.96 6.14
N LEU A 93 -5.35 -5.30 5.25
CA LEU A 93 -5.29 -6.61 4.59
C LEU A 93 -3.95 -7.31 4.92
N GLY A 94 -4.05 -8.52 5.43
CA GLY A 94 -2.92 -9.35 5.82
C GLY A 94 -2.80 -10.64 5.00
N ASP A 95 -1.58 -10.98 4.64
CA ASP A 95 -1.22 -12.23 3.96
C ASP A 95 -2.01 -12.41 2.63
N TYR A 96 -2.59 -13.58 2.33
CA TYR A 96 -3.31 -13.81 1.07
C TYR A 96 -4.49 -12.85 0.85
N ALA A 97 -5.03 -12.23 1.89
CA ALA A 97 -6.06 -11.20 1.75
C ALA A 97 -5.53 -9.95 1.00
N VAL A 98 -4.22 -9.71 0.98
CA VAL A 98 -3.62 -8.64 0.17
C VAL A 98 -3.95 -8.81 -1.31
N GLY A 99 -3.98 -10.05 -1.82
CA GLY A 99 -4.38 -10.33 -3.21
C GLY A 99 -5.80 -9.89 -3.55
N VAL A 100 -6.71 -9.90 -2.57
CA VAL A 100 -8.13 -9.56 -2.75
C VAL A 100 -8.31 -8.11 -3.17
N ILE A 101 -7.37 -7.20 -2.83
CA ILE A 101 -7.44 -5.79 -3.23
C ILE A 101 -7.54 -5.61 -4.75
N THR A 102 -6.97 -6.53 -5.53
CA THR A 102 -7.03 -6.52 -7.01
C THR A 102 -8.44 -6.76 -7.57
N LYS A 103 -9.34 -7.26 -6.71
CA LYS A 103 -10.73 -7.59 -7.02
C LYS A 103 -11.71 -6.64 -6.36
N MET A 104 -11.23 -5.54 -5.78
CA MET A 104 -12.06 -4.50 -5.18
C MET A 104 -12.15 -3.28 -6.11
N SER A 105 -13.34 -2.71 -6.25
CA SER A 105 -13.52 -1.43 -6.92
C SER A 105 -13.20 -0.28 -5.97
N LEU A 106 -12.01 0.30 -6.10
CA LEU A 106 -11.48 1.34 -5.20
C LEU A 106 -11.27 2.71 -5.86
N LYS A 107 -11.56 2.86 -7.16
CA LYS A 107 -11.18 4.03 -7.96
C LYS A 107 -11.65 5.37 -7.38
N ASP A 108 -12.85 5.38 -6.80
CA ASP A 108 -13.49 6.58 -6.23
C ASP A 108 -13.54 6.53 -4.69
N CYS A 109 -12.74 5.65 -4.07
CA CYS A 109 -12.63 5.56 -2.62
C CYS A 109 -11.63 6.59 -2.08
N GLY A 110 -12.03 7.32 -1.04
CA GLY A 110 -11.16 8.19 -0.25
C GLY A 110 -10.70 7.49 1.03
N LEU A 111 -9.67 6.64 0.91
CA LEU A 111 -9.13 5.87 2.03
C LEU A 111 -8.40 6.81 3.02
N GLY A 112 -8.85 6.83 4.27
CA GLY A 112 -8.12 7.44 5.37
C GLY A 112 -6.86 6.65 5.74
N LYS A 113 -6.93 5.32 5.70
CA LYS A 113 -5.79 4.42 5.93
C LYS A 113 -5.89 3.16 5.06
N LEU A 114 -4.81 2.81 4.39
CA LEU A 114 -4.58 1.52 3.76
C LEU A 114 -3.35 0.87 4.39
N LYS A 115 -3.53 -0.26 5.08
CA LYS A 115 -2.43 -1.08 5.60
C LYS A 115 -2.43 -2.42 4.88
N LEU A 116 -1.28 -2.80 4.34
CA LEU A 116 -1.04 -4.11 3.74
C LEU A 116 0.18 -4.75 4.41
N THR A 117 0.04 -5.98 4.88
CA THR A 117 1.13 -6.75 5.48
C THR A 117 1.19 -8.12 4.84
N ALA A 118 2.37 -8.57 4.40
CA ALA A 118 2.53 -9.90 3.84
C ALA A 118 3.83 -10.53 4.29
N THR A 119 3.71 -11.62 5.04
CA THR A 119 4.87 -12.31 5.64
C THR A 119 5.62 -13.23 4.67
N ARG A 120 5.01 -13.60 3.54
CA ARG A 120 5.60 -14.46 2.51
C ARG A 120 5.34 -13.93 1.11
N ARG A 121 6.26 -14.19 0.17
CA ARG A 121 6.12 -13.78 -1.24
C ARG A 121 4.83 -14.30 -1.88
N GLU A 122 4.46 -15.54 -1.58
CA GLU A 122 3.25 -16.19 -2.11
C GLU A 122 1.96 -15.42 -1.79
N HIS A 123 1.90 -14.72 -0.66
CA HIS A 123 0.75 -13.94 -0.21
C HIS A 123 0.39 -12.79 -1.18
N ILE A 124 1.37 -12.29 -1.93
CA ILE A 124 1.17 -11.20 -2.90
C ILE A 124 1.29 -11.67 -4.36
N ALA A 125 1.39 -12.98 -4.61
CA ALA A 125 1.61 -13.50 -5.96
C ALA A 125 0.51 -13.04 -6.94
N ALA A 126 -0.75 -13.04 -6.50
CA ALA A 126 -1.89 -12.57 -7.30
C ALA A 126 -1.81 -11.08 -7.66
N VAL A 127 -1.21 -10.25 -6.80
CA VAL A 127 -0.94 -8.84 -7.09
C VAL A 127 0.17 -8.71 -8.12
N LEU A 128 1.28 -9.40 -7.91
CA LEU A 128 2.44 -9.34 -8.81
C LEU A 128 2.13 -9.86 -10.22
N ALA A 129 1.17 -10.80 -10.33
CA ALA A 129 0.66 -11.32 -11.59
C ALA A 129 -0.21 -10.32 -12.38
N GLN A 130 -0.63 -9.19 -11.80
CA GLN A 130 -1.38 -8.18 -12.54
C GLN A 130 -0.53 -7.59 -13.68
N GLU A 131 -1.03 -7.67 -14.91
CA GLU A 131 -0.37 -7.10 -16.09
C GLU A 131 -0.38 -5.57 -16.04
N LYS A 132 -1.51 -5.00 -15.62
CA LYS A 132 -1.72 -3.54 -15.53
C LYS A 132 -1.80 -3.12 -14.07
N PRO A 133 -1.25 -1.94 -13.71
CA PRO A 133 -1.44 -1.40 -12.38
C PRO A 133 -2.93 -1.21 -12.05
N PHE A 134 -3.33 -1.54 -10.83
CA PHE A 134 -4.70 -1.32 -10.35
C PHE A 134 -4.80 -0.01 -9.56
N CYS A 135 -5.99 0.58 -9.52
CA CYS A 135 -6.22 1.84 -8.81
C CYS A 135 -6.75 1.59 -7.40
N VAL A 136 -6.20 2.30 -6.41
CA VAL A 136 -6.64 2.25 -4.99
C VAL A 136 -7.34 3.53 -4.54
N GLY A 137 -7.68 4.42 -5.48
CA GLY A 137 -8.28 5.73 -5.18
C GLY A 137 -7.32 6.69 -4.48
N ARG A 138 -7.86 7.65 -3.72
CA ARG A 138 -7.08 8.58 -2.90
C ARG A 138 -6.80 7.96 -1.54
N VAL A 139 -5.52 7.97 -1.12
CA VAL A 139 -5.10 7.41 0.17
C VAL A 139 -4.43 8.48 1.02
N LYS A 140 -4.94 8.75 2.22
CA LYS A 140 -4.25 9.64 3.17
C LYS A 140 -3.02 8.96 3.75
N ASN A 141 -3.18 7.80 4.38
CA ASN A 141 -2.07 7.06 5.00
C ASN A 141 -1.94 5.67 4.37
N MET A 142 -0.82 5.39 3.72
CA MET A 142 -0.50 4.08 3.13
C MET A 142 0.66 3.45 3.90
N LEU A 143 0.44 2.25 4.44
CA LEU A 143 1.45 1.49 5.19
C LEU A 143 1.62 0.12 4.52
N LEU A 144 2.82 -0.15 4.03
CA LEU A 144 3.16 -1.43 3.40
C LEU A 144 4.29 -2.08 4.20
N GLU A 145 4.03 -3.29 4.69
CA GLU A 145 4.93 -4.05 5.56
C GLU A 145 5.38 -5.35 4.88
N ASP A 146 6.68 -5.64 4.96
CA ASP A 146 7.34 -6.84 4.44
C ASP A 146 7.11 -7.03 2.94
N TYR A 147 6.68 -8.21 2.48
CA TYR A 147 6.47 -8.45 1.04
C TYR A 147 5.39 -7.52 0.46
N ALA A 148 4.49 -6.94 1.29
CA ALA A 148 3.46 -6.03 0.81
C ALA A 148 4.04 -4.74 0.21
N VAL A 149 5.30 -4.39 0.52
CA VAL A 149 6.02 -3.30 -0.16
C VAL A 149 6.06 -3.53 -1.69
N GLY A 150 6.14 -4.78 -2.13
CA GLY A 150 6.09 -5.17 -3.56
C GLY A 150 4.78 -4.83 -4.27
N VAL A 151 3.67 -4.69 -3.52
CA VAL A 151 2.36 -4.33 -4.07
C VAL A 151 2.39 -2.94 -4.71
N LEU A 152 3.21 -2.03 -4.18
CA LEU A 152 3.34 -0.66 -4.67
C LEU A 152 3.70 -0.60 -6.16
N THR A 153 4.50 -1.55 -6.64
CA THR A 153 4.92 -1.66 -8.05
C THR A 153 3.77 -1.97 -9.02
N LYS A 154 2.61 -2.36 -8.48
CA LYS A 154 1.39 -2.70 -9.21
C LYS A 154 0.24 -1.75 -8.92
N MET A 155 0.47 -0.64 -8.21
CA MET A 155 -0.54 0.39 -7.97
C MET A 155 -0.42 1.54 -8.97
N SER A 156 -1.55 2.10 -9.38
CA SER A 156 -1.62 3.38 -10.09
C SER A 156 -1.95 4.50 -9.09
N LEU A 157 -0.95 5.34 -8.79
CA LEU A 157 -1.06 6.45 -7.83
C LEU A 157 -0.94 7.84 -8.47
N LYS A 158 -0.78 7.90 -9.80
CA LYS A 158 -0.43 9.13 -10.53
C LYS A 158 -1.46 10.25 -10.33
N ASP A 159 -2.75 9.92 -10.33
CA ASP A 159 -3.82 10.91 -10.37
C ASP A 159 -4.26 11.42 -8.98
N TYR A 160 -3.98 10.66 -7.91
CA TYR A 160 -4.53 10.94 -6.57
C TYR A 160 -3.48 11.32 -5.53
N GLY A 161 -2.27 10.76 -5.62
CA GLY A 161 -1.21 10.93 -4.62
C GLY A 161 -1.51 10.31 -3.25
N VAL A 162 -0.53 10.41 -2.35
CA VAL A 162 -0.55 9.87 -0.98
C VAL A 162 -0.08 10.94 0.02
N GLU A 163 -0.82 11.16 1.10
CA GLU A 163 -0.43 12.17 2.12
C GLU A 163 0.69 11.67 3.05
N TYR A 164 0.75 10.36 3.31
CA TYR A 164 1.79 9.70 4.08
C TYR A 164 2.03 8.28 3.56
N LEU A 165 3.23 8.03 3.02
CA LEU A 165 3.66 6.72 2.53
C LEU A 165 4.69 6.12 3.49
N SER A 166 4.42 4.95 4.03
CA SER A 166 5.33 4.20 4.92
C SER A 166 5.65 2.84 4.31
N LEU A 167 6.93 2.58 4.04
CA LEU A 167 7.42 1.28 3.57
C LEU A 167 8.37 0.71 4.62
N SER A 168 8.01 -0.44 5.19
CA SER A 168 8.85 -1.12 6.19
C SER A 168 9.09 -2.55 5.75
N ALA A 169 10.35 -2.98 5.73
CA ALA A 169 10.71 -4.36 5.41
C ALA A 169 11.86 -4.82 6.30
N SER A 170 11.65 -5.93 6.99
CA SER A 170 12.62 -6.49 7.92
C SER A 170 13.74 -7.31 7.24
N GLU A 171 13.53 -7.81 6.02
CA GLU A 171 14.50 -8.64 5.28
C GLU A 171 14.70 -8.16 3.83
N GLU A 172 15.91 -8.35 3.26
CA GLU A 172 16.17 -8.01 1.85
C GLU A 172 15.23 -8.76 0.90
N ALA A 173 14.87 -10.00 1.25
CA ALA A 173 13.97 -10.85 0.47
C ALA A 173 12.60 -10.19 0.20
N HIS A 174 12.11 -9.36 1.14
CA HIS A 174 10.83 -8.66 1.04
C HIS A 174 10.81 -7.66 -0.12
N VAL A 175 11.95 -7.04 -0.43
CA VAL A 175 12.09 -6.01 -1.47
C VAL A 175 12.92 -6.48 -2.67
N ALA A 176 13.52 -7.68 -2.62
CA ALA A 176 14.39 -8.20 -3.67
C ALA A 176 13.74 -8.20 -5.07
N GLY A 177 12.43 -8.43 -5.15
CA GLY A 177 11.70 -8.36 -6.42
C GLY A 177 11.64 -6.94 -7.02
N ILE A 178 11.60 -5.91 -6.17
CA ILE A 178 11.61 -4.51 -6.58
C ILE A 178 13.02 -4.10 -7.01
N LEU A 179 14.03 -4.47 -6.22
CA LEU A 179 15.44 -4.14 -6.48
C LEU A 179 15.98 -4.75 -7.78
N LYS A 180 15.37 -5.84 -8.27
CA LYS A 180 15.70 -6.46 -9.56
C LYS A 180 15.07 -5.75 -10.77
N GLN A 181 14.16 -4.80 -10.57
CA GLN A 181 13.55 -4.08 -11.68
C GLN A 181 14.58 -3.17 -12.37
N GLU A 182 14.61 -3.22 -13.70
CA GLU A 182 15.48 -2.35 -14.50
C GLU A 182 14.97 -0.90 -14.48
N LYS A 183 13.65 -0.74 -14.63
CA LYS A 183 13.00 0.57 -14.68
C LYS A 183 12.40 0.92 -13.32
N PRO A 184 12.59 2.14 -12.83
CA PRO A 184 11.93 2.56 -11.61
C PRO A 184 10.41 2.69 -11.83
N PHE A 185 9.63 2.48 -10.77
CA PHE A 185 8.18 2.68 -10.78
C PHE A 185 7.84 4.06 -10.22
N CYS A 186 6.69 4.62 -10.60
CA CYS A 186 6.26 5.93 -10.12
C CYS A 186 5.33 5.78 -8.90
N VAL A 187 5.64 6.46 -7.79
CA VAL A 187 4.78 6.51 -6.59
C VAL A 187 3.76 7.65 -6.62
N GLY A 188 3.68 8.40 -7.72
CA GLY A 188 2.82 9.57 -7.84
C GLY A 188 3.30 10.73 -6.95
N ARG A 189 2.36 11.54 -6.46
CA ARG A 189 2.64 12.61 -5.50
C ARG A 189 2.66 12.03 -4.09
N VAL A 190 3.69 12.36 -3.31
CA VAL A 190 3.86 11.92 -1.92
C VAL A 190 4.21 13.13 -1.06
N LYS A 191 3.32 13.44 -0.11
CA LYS A 191 3.49 14.59 0.79
C LYS A 191 4.51 14.30 1.90
N ARG A 192 4.46 13.11 2.51
CA ARG A 192 5.41 12.65 3.55
C ARG A 192 5.78 11.20 3.30
N MET A 193 7.06 10.87 3.48
CA MET A 193 7.58 9.53 3.22
C MET A 193 8.42 9.02 4.40
N ARG A 194 8.12 7.81 4.87
CA ARG A 194 8.95 7.08 5.85
C ARG A 194 9.36 5.75 5.24
N LEU A 195 10.66 5.52 5.13
CA LEU A 195 11.19 4.23 4.71
C LEU A 195 12.01 3.62 5.85
N GLU A 196 11.71 2.39 6.20
CA GLU A 196 12.29 1.69 7.35
C GLU A 196 12.87 0.33 6.94
N GLY A 197 14.02 -0.02 7.53
CA GLY A 197 14.68 -1.29 7.24
C GLY A 197 15.11 -1.39 5.77
N TYR A 198 14.94 -2.57 5.17
CA TYR A 198 15.10 -2.79 3.74
C TYR A 198 14.08 -2.03 2.87
N GLY A 199 13.03 -1.48 3.46
CA GLY A 199 12.10 -0.57 2.80
C GLY A 199 12.80 0.71 2.30
N ALA A 200 13.86 1.15 2.97
CA ALA A 200 14.69 2.27 2.52
C ALA A 200 15.36 2.01 1.17
N SER A 201 15.81 0.77 0.90
CA SER A 201 16.47 0.41 -0.35
C SER A 201 15.56 0.58 -1.57
N VAL A 202 14.23 0.59 -1.39
CA VAL A 202 13.24 0.77 -2.47
C VAL A 202 13.36 2.14 -3.14
N ILE A 203 13.94 3.13 -2.45
CA ILE A 203 14.14 4.47 -2.99
C ILE A 203 14.97 4.50 -4.27
N THR A 204 15.87 3.52 -4.46
CA THR A 204 16.70 3.39 -5.67
C THR A 204 15.91 2.94 -6.90
N LYS A 205 14.66 2.46 -6.71
CA LYS A 205 13.79 1.92 -7.75
C LYS A 205 12.47 2.65 -7.86
N MET A 206 12.33 3.81 -7.24
CA MET A 206 11.13 4.63 -7.36
C MET A 206 11.43 6.00 -7.95
N THR A 207 10.41 6.58 -8.57
CA THR A 207 10.37 7.98 -9.00
C THR A 207 9.15 8.63 -8.38
N ILE A 208 9.28 9.90 -8.06
CA ILE A 208 8.18 10.74 -7.57
C ILE A 208 7.71 11.61 -8.73
N HIS A 209 6.42 11.95 -8.74
CA HIS A 209 5.86 12.80 -9.78
C HIS A 209 6.57 14.17 -9.84
N GLU A 210 6.81 14.70 -11.04
CA GLU A 210 7.66 15.89 -11.27
C GLU A 210 7.15 17.17 -10.58
N ASP A 211 5.84 17.29 -10.39
CA ASP A 211 5.20 18.41 -9.71
C ASP A 211 5.06 18.23 -8.19
N ASN A 212 5.61 17.14 -7.64
CA ASN A 212 5.54 16.88 -6.21
C ASN A 212 6.47 17.81 -5.43
N ILE A 213 5.91 18.44 -4.40
CA ILE A 213 6.67 19.12 -3.36
C ILE A 213 6.49 18.30 -2.07
N MET A 214 7.49 17.50 -1.73
CA MET A 214 7.46 16.67 -0.53
C MET A 214 7.72 17.54 0.69
N GLU A 215 6.97 17.36 1.77
CA GLU A 215 7.17 18.09 3.03
C GLU A 215 8.23 17.45 3.92
N ASN A 216 8.32 16.12 3.92
CA ASN A 216 9.23 15.40 4.79
C ASN A 216 9.57 14.00 4.24
N ILE A 217 10.85 13.63 4.36
CA ILE A 217 11.32 12.26 4.17
C ILE A 217 12.15 11.83 5.38
N VAL A 218 11.92 10.58 5.81
CA VAL A 218 12.65 9.93 6.91
C VAL A 218 13.15 8.58 6.44
N LEU A 219 14.46 8.33 6.55
CA LEU A 219 15.09 7.04 6.28
C LEU A 219 15.61 6.43 7.58
N LEU A 220 14.90 5.45 8.13
CA LEU A 220 15.28 4.73 9.35
C LEU A 220 15.84 3.35 9.00
N ALA A 221 17.14 3.26 8.80
CA ALA A 221 17.80 1.99 8.51
C ALA A 221 19.20 1.93 9.12
N ASN A 222 19.74 0.73 9.24
CA ASN A 222 21.13 0.53 9.64
C ASN A 222 22.04 0.50 8.39
N LYS A 223 23.35 0.40 8.60
CA LYS A 223 24.35 0.39 7.52
C LYS A 223 24.12 -0.75 6.50
N GLU A 224 23.67 -1.91 6.95
CA GLU A 224 23.38 -3.07 6.09
C GLU A 224 22.25 -2.76 5.09
N HIS A 225 21.16 -2.17 5.59
CA HIS A 225 20.00 -1.79 4.78
C HIS A 225 20.33 -0.70 3.74
N PHE A 226 21.32 0.15 4.02
CA PHE A 226 21.76 1.18 3.09
C PHE A 226 22.77 0.71 2.04
N SER A 227 23.29 -0.52 2.12
CA SER A 227 24.28 -1.05 1.17
C SER A 227 23.89 -0.83 -0.30
N ARG A 228 22.61 -1.00 -0.63
CA ARG A 228 22.07 -0.74 -1.98
C ARG A 228 22.08 0.73 -2.37
N ILE A 229 21.74 1.62 -1.45
CA ILE A 229 21.76 3.07 -1.70
C ILE A 229 23.21 3.57 -1.81
N LEU A 230 24.09 3.11 -0.92
CA LEU A 230 25.49 3.50 -0.90
C LEU A 230 26.27 2.99 -2.13
N GLY A 231 25.80 1.91 -2.75
CA GLY A 231 26.31 1.41 -4.02
C GLY A 231 25.92 2.24 -5.24
N GLU A 232 24.96 3.16 -5.11
CA GLU A 232 24.63 4.10 -6.18
C GLU A 232 25.70 5.18 -6.32
N GLY A 233 25.79 5.75 -7.53
CA GLY A 233 26.60 6.95 -7.75
C GLY A 233 26.07 8.14 -6.93
N ASP A 234 26.92 9.12 -6.69
CA ASP A 234 26.49 10.35 -6.03
C ASP A 234 25.44 11.08 -6.90
N ASN A 235 24.44 11.66 -6.26
CA ASN A 235 23.30 12.31 -6.93
C ASN A 235 22.52 11.42 -7.93
N ASN A 236 22.58 10.09 -7.82
CA ASN A 236 21.92 9.19 -8.76
C ASN A 236 20.45 8.89 -8.42
N ILE A 237 20.01 9.19 -7.20
CA ILE A 237 18.64 8.92 -6.74
C ILE A 237 17.84 10.22 -6.70
N TYR A 238 16.99 10.46 -7.69
CA TYR A 238 16.22 11.70 -7.77
C TYR A 238 14.94 11.67 -6.93
N LEU A 239 14.80 12.61 -6.00
CA LEU A 239 13.63 12.74 -5.10
C LEU A 239 12.69 13.91 -5.45
N GLY A 240 13.00 14.69 -6.49
CA GLY A 240 12.19 15.86 -6.82
C GLY A 240 12.45 17.04 -5.89
N ARG A 241 11.37 17.73 -5.51
CA ARG A 241 11.39 18.96 -4.72
C ARG A 241 10.97 18.67 -3.29
N ILE A 242 11.72 19.17 -2.32
CA ILE A 242 11.52 18.90 -0.89
C ILE A 242 11.47 20.23 -0.13
N ARG A 243 10.49 20.41 0.76
CA ARG A 243 10.42 21.60 1.62
C ARG A 243 11.58 21.61 2.61
N GLN A 244 12.14 22.79 2.83
CA GLN A 244 13.16 23.01 3.84
C GLN A 244 12.62 22.70 5.26
N GLY A 245 13.40 22.03 6.09
CA GLY A 245 13.16 21.90 7.54
C GLY A 245 12.89 20.51 8.09
N TRP A 246 12.64 19.49 7.24
CA TRP A 246 12.33 18.13 7.73
C TRP A 246 12.91 17.03 6.84
N PHE A 247 14.23 16.86 6.89
CA PHE A 247 14.98 15.85 6.14
C PHE A 247 15.82 15.02 7.13
N ASP A 248 15.34 13.84 7.51
CA ASP A 248 16.03 12.94 8.45
C ASP A 248 16.63 11.77 7.66
N VAL A 249 17.83 12.01 7.13
CA VAL A 249 18.57 11.08 6.29
C VAL A 249 20.05 11.13 6.68
N PRO A 250 20.70 9.98 6.94
CA PRO A 250 22.13 9.94 7.24
C PRO A 250 22.98 10.58 6.14
N GLU A 251 24.05 11.28 6.51
CA GLU A 251 24.88 12.06 5.57
C GLU A 251 25.44 11.22 4.41
N GLU A 252 25.90 9.99 4.70
CA GLU A 252 26.41 9.05 3.68
C GLU A 252 25.36 8.74 2.61
N VAL A 253 24.08 8.68 3.00
CA VAL A 253 22.95 8.46 2.11
C VAL A 253 22.55 9.75 1.40
N ARG A 254 22.58 10.89 2.10
CA ARG A 254 22.24 12.21 1.53
C ARG A 254 23.06 12.53 0.29
N ARG A 255 24.35 12.19 0.26
CA ARG A 255 25.24 12.37 -0.92
C ARG A 255 24.80 11.57 -2.16
N LYS A 256 24.01 10.52 -1.97
CA LYS A 256 23.44 9.68 -3.06
C LYS A 256 22.15 10.25 -3.64
N LEU A 257 21.50 11.15 -2.91
CA LEU A 257 20.21 11.72 -3.26
C LEU A 257 20.38 13.01 -4.05
N ARG A 258 19.59 13.18 -5.09
CA ARG A 258 19.45 14.42 -5.86
C ARG A 258 18.07 15.01 -5.61
N TYR A 259 18.01 16.20 -5.05
CA TYR A 259 16.77 16.91 -4.75
C TYR A 259 16.96 18.42 -4.86
N THR A 260 15.84 19.13 -4.95
CA THR A 260 15.81 20.59 -4.89
C THR A 260 15.10 21.02 -3.63
N LEU A 261 15.75 21.80 -2.77
CA LEU A 261 15.10 22.37 -1.60
C LEU A 261 14.22 23.55 -2.03
N VAL A 262 13.04 23.64 -1.41
CA VAL A 262 12.10 24.74 -1.64
C VAL A 262 11.57 25.34 -0.34
N ASP A 263 11.22 26.62 -0.37
CA ASP A 263 10.64 27.36 0.75
C ASP A 263 9.15 27.05 0.98
N GLY A 264 8.52 27.82 1.87
CA GLY A 264 7.09 27.78 2.17
C GLY A 264 6.17 28.00 0.94
N GLU A 265 6.63 28.78 -0.03
CA GLU A 265 5.90 29.13 -1.25
C GLU A 265 6.22 28.17 -2.42
N GLY A 266 7.16 27.25 -2.21
CA GLY A 266 7.63 26.34 -3.26
C GLY A 266 8.59 27.03 -4.23
N LYS A 267 9.38 28.01 -3.80
CA LYS A 267 10.51 28.56 -4.56
C LYS A 267 11.80 27.88 -4.15
N GLU A 268 12.70 27.68 -5.10
CA GLU A 268 13.99 27.04 -4.84
C GLU A 268 14.81 27.87 -3.85
N VAL A 269 15.44 27.20 -2.89
CA VAL A 269 16.37 27.79 -1.93
C VAL A 269 17.74 27.15 -2.11
N LEU A 270 18.79 27.96 -1.95
CA LEU A 270 20.15 27.42 -1.89
C LEU A 270 20.29 26.62 -0.60
N GLU A 271 20.91 25.45 -0.70
CA GLU A 271 21.34 24.72 0.47
C GLU A 271 22.49 25.54 1.08
N GLU A 272 22.30 26.10 2.28
CA GLU A 272 23.42 26.65 3.03
C GLU A 272 24.37 25.48 3.31
N GLU A 273 25.56 25.50 2.71
CA GLU A 273 26.64 24.62 3.12
C GLU A 273 26.88 24.93 4.61
N SER A 274 26.48 24.02 5.48
CA SER A 274 26.88 24.10 6.88
C SER A 274 28.38 23.89 6.91
N ASP A 275 29.13 24.98 6.90
CA ASP A 275 30.50 25.04 7.39
C ASP A 275 30.45 24.66 8.88
N GLU A 276 30.41 23.36 9.20
CA GLU A 276 30.82 22.91 10.52
C GLU A 276 32.34 23.02 10.55
N GLU A 277 32.78 24.19 11.02
CA GLU A 277 34.16 24.49 11.37
C GLU A 277 34.76 23.36 12.19
N VAL A 278 35.88 22.85 11.68
CA VAL A 278 36.88 22.09 12.40
C VAL A 278 37.29 22.85 13.66
N LEU A 279 37.00 22.30 14.84
CA LEU A 279 37.73 22.55 16.08
C LEU A 279 37.90 21.27 16.91
#